data_AF-A0A965AKQ4-F1
#
_entry.id   AF-A0A965AKQ4-F1
#
_cell.length_a   1.000
_cell.length_b   1.000
_cell.length_c   1.000
_cell.angle_alpha   90.00
_cell.angle_beta   90.00
_cell.angle_gamma   90.00
#
_symmetry.space_group_name_H-M   'P 1'
#
loop_
_entity.id
_entity.type
_entity.pdbx_description
1 polymer ?
#
loop_
_entity_poly.entity_id
_entity_poly.type
_entity_poly.pdbx_seq_one_letter_code
_entity_poly.pdbx_strand_id
1 'polypeptide(L)'
;MTTNLQDDYLERLIETGNQQAFTASWQQAVRANGEVPVLGYGDAAIREITEFSAELLQLAIAEQVPLNQRHPKDVTLSLGGITVAGTIERCYPDAENVDTIVLVRPDAKKSGSREFLRTKMLAVVQLLAARASGCDVAEAIVLNQHEKWYPGAVKTLERGVVPQEAAQKRTIILDDWIDQAQARALLTELCHLYQRAAVTPFGTFGKTSQLLTKDRADAEAKFNAFPSGEDFTRSLELVVYGSAPEFPDIFPDDATVNAFYTRFHGLTTINRNYRYIPDAPRS
;
A
#
# COMPACT_ATOMS: atom_id res chain seq x y z
N MET A 1 -7.41 -15.68 8.93
CA MET A 1 -7.87 -14.48 8.21
C MET A 1 -8.87 -13.78 9.10
N THR A 2 -8.40 -12.86 9.94
CA THR A 2 -9.28 -11.86 10.55
C THR A 2 -9.35 -10.74 9.53
N THR A 3 -10.37 -10.76 8.68
CA THR A 3 -10.66 -9.59 7.85
C THR A 3 -10.99 -8.43 8.79
N ASN A 4 -10.45 -7.25 8.49
CA ASN A 4 -10.72 -6.06 9.28
C ASN A 4 -12.23 -5.78 9.19
N LEU A 5 -12.91 -5.63 10.33
CA LEU A 5 -14.36 -5.35 10.43
C LEU A 5 -14.79 -4.18 9.52
N GLN A 6 -13.90 -3.19 9.34
CA GLN A 6 -14.09 -2.06 8.43
C GLN A 6 -14.11 -2.49 6.95
N ASP A 7 -13.20 -3.36 6.54
CA ASP A 7 -13.09 -3.84 5.15
C ASP A 7 -14.31 -4.72 4.79
N ASP A 8 -14.70 -5.62 5.69
CA ASP A 8 -15.88 -6.48 5.52
C ASP A 8 -17.18 -5.66 5.40
N TYR A 9 -17.33 -4.65 6.24
CA TYR A 9 -18.47 -3.74 6.16
C TYR A 9 -18.49 -2.99 4.84
N LEU A 10 -17.35 -2.44 4.42
CA LEU A 10 -17.27 -1.63 3.21
C LEU A 10 -17.53 -2.46 1.94
N GLU A 11 -16.96 -3.65 1.82
CA GLU A 11 -17.20 -4.55 0.68
C GLU A 11 -18.69 -4.91 0.57
N ARG A 12 -19.33 -5.27 1.69
CA ARG A 12 -20.78 -5.57 1.70
C ARG A 12 -21.65 -4.34 1.46
N LEU A 13 -21.21 -3.17 1.89
CA LEU A 13 -21.88 -1.89 1.62
C LEU A 13 -21.79 -1.49 0.14
N ILE A 14 -20.72 -1.84 -0.55
CA ILE A 14 -20.56 -1.63 -2.00
C ILE A 14 -21.51 -2.54 -2.78
N GLU A 15 -21.70 -3.78 -2.31
CA GLU A 15 -22.53 -4.80 -2.98
C GLU A 15 -24.04 -4.64 -2.73
N THR A 16 -24.45 -3.96 -1.65
CA THR A 16 -25.87 -3.82 -1.30
C THR A 16 -26.60 -2.79 -2.17
N GLY A 17 -27.80 -3.14 -2.62
CA GLY A 17 -28.71 -2.19 -3.28
C GLY A 17 -29.44 -1.26 -2.30
N ASN A 18 -29.39 -1.52 -0.99
CA ASN A 18 -29.98 -0.68 0.05
C ASN A 18 -29.00 -0.48 1.21
N GLN A 19 -28.21 0.60 1.12
CA GLN A 19 -27.16 0.94 2.07
C GLN A 19 -27.71 1.19 3.48
N GLN A 20 -28.81 1.94 3.60
CA GLN A 20 -29.37 2.29 4.91
C GLN A 20 -29.88 1.06 5.68
N ALA A 21 -30.60 0.15 5.00
CA ALA A 21 -31.10 -1.07 5.61
C ALA A 21 -29.94 -2.01 6.01
N PHE A 22 -28.92 -2.11 5.15
CA PHE A 22 -27.72 -2.89 5.44
C PHE A 22 -26.98 -2.34 6.66
N THR A 23 -26.71 -1.04 6.72
CA THR A 23 -26.03 -0.42 7.86
C THR A 23 -26.77 -0.66 9.17
N ALA A 24 -28.10 -0.49 9.19
CA ALA A 24 -28.89 -0.73 10.40
C ALA A 24 -28.82 -2.20 10.87
N SER A 25 -28.94 -3.15 9.94
CA SER A 25 -28.84 -4.58 10.24
C SER A 25 -27.44 -4.96 10.73
N TRP A 26 -26.40 -4.47 10.06
CA TRP A 26 -25.01 -4.71 10.44
C TRP A 26 -24.69 -4.15 11.83
N GLN A 27 -25.12 -2.92 12.13
CA GLN A 27 -24.96 -2.29 13.44
C GLN A 27 -25.61 -3.08 14.58
N GLN A 28 -26.73 -3.76 14.31
CA GLN A 28 -27.36 -4.65 15.29
C GLN A 28 -26.57 -5.95 15.46
N ALA A 29 -26.11 -6.54 14.35
CA ALA A 29 -25.38 -7.80 14.34
C ALA A 29 -24.03 -7.71 15.06
N VAL A 30 -23.21 -6.69 14.75
CA VAL A 30 -21.87 -6.55 15.37
C VAL A 30 -21.93 -6.33 16.88
N ARG A 31 -23.00 -5.69 17.36
CA ARG A 31 -23.27 -5.54 18.81
C ARG A 31 -23.69 -6.86 19.44
N ALA A 32 -24.60 -7.59 18.79
CA ALA A 32 -25.12 -8.86 19.30
C ALA A 32 -24.05 -9.97 19.34
N ASN A 33 -23.15 -9.98 18.35
CA ASN A 33 -22.11 -10.99 18.21
C ASN A 33 -20.85 -10.71 19.06
N GLY A 34 -20.75 -9.53 19.69
CA GLY A 34 -19.56 -9.12 20.42
C GLY A 34 -18.35 -8.83 19.52
N GLU A 35 -18.58 -8.47 18.25
CA GLU A 35 -17.54 -8.11 17.28
C GLU A 35 -16.94 -6.72 17.56
N VAL A 36 -17.61 -5.92 18.39
CA VAL A 36 -17.12 -4.63 18.88
C VAL A 36 -17.08 -4.62 20.41
N PRO A 37 -16.18 -3.81 21.03
CA PRO A 37 -16.13 -3.67 22.48
C PRO A 37 -17.47 -3.24 23.08
N VAL A 38 -17.72 -3.63 24.33
CA VAL A 38 -18.92 -3.21 25.05
C VAL A 38 -18.94 -1.71 25.33
N LEU A 39 -20.14 -1.15 25.49
CA LEU A 39 -20.39 0.25 25.84
C LEU A 39 -19.90 1.25 24.76
N GLY A 40 -19.63 2.50 25.15
CA GLY A 40 -19.34 3.60 24.24
C GLY A 40 -18.12 3.41 23.32
N TYR A 41 -17.23 2.46 23.62
CA TYR A 41 -16.10 2.12 22.75
C TYR A 41 -16.55 1.41 21.47
N GLY A 42 -17.53 0.50 21.57
CA GLY A 42 -18.10 -0.17 20.40
C GLY A 42 -18.90 0.78 19.53
N ASP A 43 -19.67 1.68 20.15
CA ASP A 43 -20.43 2.70 19.41
C ASP A 43 -19.52 3.69 18.67
N ALA A 44 -18.37 4.06 19.24
CA ALA A 44 -17.38 4.88 18.56
C ALA A 44 -16.78 4.18 17.33
N ALA A 45 -16.42 2.89 17.45
CA ALA A 45 -15.89 2.10 16.34
C ALA A 45 -16.93 1.91 15.23
N ILE A 46 -18.18 1.58 15.59
CA ILE A 46 -19.30 1.50 14.64
C ILE A 46 -19.45 2.82 13.90
N ARG A 47 -19.49 3.95 14.63
CA ARG A 47 -19.66 5.27 14.05
C ARG A 47 -18.52 5.60 13.08
N GLU A 48 -17.27 5.37 13.47
CA GLU A 48 -16.10 5.57 12.60
C GLU A 48 -16.23 4.77 11.30
N ILE A 49 -16.51 3.47 11.39
CA ILE A 49 -16.65 2.58 10.23
C ILE A 49 -17.78 3.06 9.30
N THR A 50 -18.96 3.38 9.86
CA THR A 50 -20.12 3.74 9.05
C THR A 50 -20.01 5.12 8.41
N GLU A 51 -19.48 6.13 9.13
CA GLU A 51 -19.29 7.48 8.60
C GLU A 51 -18.22 7.51 7.51
N PHE A 52 -17.06 6.89 7.77
CA PHE A 52 -15.98 6.78 6.78
C PHE A 52 -16.46 6.10 5.49
N SER A 53 -17.13 4.96 5.61
CA SER A 53 -17.54 4.18 4.43
C SER A 53 -18.57 4.94 3.59
N ALA A 54 -19.50 5.65 4.25
CA ALA A 54 -20.47 6.49 3.55
C ALA A 54 -19.77 7.62 2.79
N GLU A 55 -18.84 8.32 3.42
CA GLU A 55 -18.05 9.37 2.76
C GLU A 55 -17.15 8.82 1.63
N LEU A 56 -16.57 7.63 1.79
CA LEU A 56 -15.78 6.99 0.73
C LEU A 56 -16.63 6.68 -0.50
N LEU A 57 -17.85 6.18 -0.32
CA LEU A 57 -18.78 5.95 -1.43
C LEU A 57 -19.18 7.26 -2.12
N GLN A 58 -19.45 8.32 -1.34
CA GLN A 58 -19.77 9.64 -1.91
C GLN A 58 -18.57 10.22 -2.68
N LEU A 59 -17.36 10.09 -2.15
CA LEU A 59 -16.14 10.49 -2.85
C LEU A 59 -15.99 9.72 -4.16
N ALA A 60 -16.18 8.41 -4.13
CA ALA A 60 -16.07 7.58 -5.34
C ALA A 60 -17.11 7.98 -6.41
N ILE A 61 -18.35 8.28 -6.01
CA ILE A 61 -19.40 8.78 -6.92
C ILE A 61 -19.00 10.15 -7.50
N ALA A 62 -18.53 11.08 -6.67
CA ALA A 62 -18.12 12.41 -7.09
C ALA A 62 -16.94 12.37 -8.07
N GLU A 63 -16.00 11.45 -7.85
CA GLU A 63 -14.81 11.22 -8.68
C GLU A 63 -15.08 10.26 -9.86
N GLN A 64 -16.33 9.82 -10.04
CA GLN A 64 -16.75 8.89 -11.10
C GLN A 64 -15.97 7.57 -11.11
N VAL A 65 -15.60 7.06 -9.92
CA VAL A 65 -14.93 5.78 -9.70
C VAL A 65 -15.98 4.73 -9.32
N PRO A 66 -16.38 3.82 -10.22
CA PRO A 66 -17.48 2.88 -9.94
C PRO A 66 -17.01 1.72 -9.07
N LEU A 67 -17.21 1.85 -7.76
CA LEU A 67 -16.83 0.79 -6.81
C LEU A 67 -17.71 -0.46 -6.90
N ASN A 68 -18.93 -0.36 -7.42
CA ASN A 68 -19.81 -1.51 -7.63
C ASN A 68 -19.43 -2.35 -8.87
N GLN A 69 -18.61 -1.82 -9.77
CA GLN A 69 -18.15 -2.51 -10.98
C GLN A 69 -16.81 -3.19 -10.71
N ARG A 70 -16.87 -4.30 -9.97
CA ARG A 70 -15.69 -5.09 -9.62
C ARG A 70 -15.33 -6.02 -10.78
N HIS A 71 -14.53 -5.54 -11.73
CA HIS A 71 -13.97 -6.36 -12.80
C HIS A 71 -12.54 -6.80 -12.45
N PRO A 72 -12.35 -7.95 -11.78
CA PRO A 72 -11.01 -8.49 -11.61
C PRO A 72 -10.43 -8.92 -12.96
N LYS A 73 -9.11 -8.75 -13.15
CA LYS A 73 -8.41 -9.27 -14.33
C LYS A 73 -7.37 -10.28 -13.88
N ASP A 74 -7.51 -11.52 -14.36
CA ASP A 74 -6.46 -12.52 -14.18
C ASP A 74 -5.27 -12.21 -15.09
N VAL A 75 -4.08 -12.32 -14.52
CA VAL A 75 -2.82 -12.04 -15.19
C VAL A 75 -1.92 -13.25 -15.03
N THR A 76 -1.37 -13.73 -16.13
CA THR A 76 -0.30 -14.73 -16.16
C THR A 76 0.81 -14.23 -17.07
N LEU A 77 1.97 -13.95 -16.49
CA LEU A 77 3.13 -13.38 -17.17
C LEU A 77 4.30 -14.35 -17.08
N SER A 78 4.90 -14.68 -18.22
CA SER A 78 6.21 -15.33 -18.27
C SER A 78 7.31 -14.26 -18.33
N LEU A 79 8.15 -14.20 -17.32
CA LEU A 79 9.18 -13.19 -17.07
C LEU A 79 10.56 -13.86 -16.94
N GLY A 80 11.23 -14.12 -18.07
CA GLY A 80 12.62 -14.61 -18.03
C GLY A 80 12.83 -15.92 -17.26
N GLY A 81 11.90 -16.87 -17.38
CA GLY A 81 11.93 -18.14 -16.64
C GLY A 81 11.14 -18.15 -15.33
N ILE A 82 10.62 -16.99 -14.90
CA ILE A 82 9.69 -16.86 -13.77
C ILE A 82 8.27 -16.75 -14.33
N THR A 83 7.32 -17.47 -13.74
CA THR A 83 5.90 -17.24 -14.04
C THR A 83 5.26 -16.50 -12.89
N VAL A 84 4.71 -15.33 -13.17
CA VAL A 84 3.91 -14.55 -12.23
C VAL A 84 2.45 -14.72 -12.60
N ALA A 85 1.66 -15.26 -11.67
CA ALA A 85 0.22 -15.40 -11.83
C ALA A 85 -0.49 -14.73 -10.66
N GLY A 86 -1.63 -14.10 -10.94
CA GLY A 86 -2.44 -13.44 -9.93
C GLY A 86 -3.59 -12.67 -10.56
N THR A 87 -4.24 -11.84 -9.75
CA THR A 87 -5.43 -11.09 -10.16
C THR A 87 -5.23 -9.62 -9.83
N ILE A 88 -5.48 -8.75 -10.79
CA ILE A 88 -5.65 -7.31 -10.59
C ILE A 88 -7.05 -7.10 -10.00
N GLU A 89 -7.14 -6.43 -8.86
CA GLU A 89 -8.31 -6.51 -7.98
C GLU A 89 -9.59 -5.90 -8.56
N ARG A 90 -9.49 -4.68 -9.10
CA ARG A 90 -10.62 -3.93 -9.68
C ARG A 90 -10.10 -3.14 -10.88
N CYS A 91 -10.55 -3.53 -12.06
CA CYS A 91 -10.24 -2.85 -13.32
C CYS A 91 -11.43 -2.05 -13.81
N TYR A 92 -11.16 -0.91 -14.42
CA TYR A 92 -12.15 -0.04 -15.02
C TYR A 92 -11.68 0.43 -16.40
N PRO A 93 -12.56 0.57 -17.42
CA PRO A 93 -13.98 0.19 -17.45
C PRO A 93 -14.27 -1.29 -17.22
N ASP A 94 -13.39 -2.17 -17.67
CA ASP A 94 -13.55 -3.62 -17.51
C ASP A 94 -12.19 -4.34 -17.50
N ALA A 95 -12.20 -5.68 -17.42
CA ALA A 95 -10.99 -6.49 -17.35
C ALA A 95 -10.24 -6.60 -18.70
N GLU A 96 -10.88 -6.33 -19.83
CA GLU A 96 -10.29 -6.37 -21.17
C GLU A 96 -9.65 -5.03 -21.54
N ASN A 97 -10.32 -3.94 -21.19
CA ASN A 97 -9.95 -2.55 -21.46
C ASN A 97 -9.58 -1.84 -20.16
N VAL A 98 -8.55 -2.33 -19.46
CA VAL A 98 -8.12 -1.74 -18.18
C VAL A 98 -7.46 -0.39 -18.43
N ASP A 99 -8.17 0.69 -18.12
CA ASP A 99 -7.67 2.07 -18.09
C ASP A 99 -7.24 2.47 -16.67
N THR A 100 -8.04 2.10 -15.66
CA THR A 100 -7.78 2.44 -14.26
C THR A 100 -7.85 1.20 -13.36
N ILE A 101 -6.92 1.11 -12.41
CA ILE A 101 -6.96 0.13 -11.31
C ILE A 101 -7.47 0.81 -10.05
N VAL A 102 -8.42 0.20 -9.33
CA VAL A 102 -8.99 0.79 -8.10
C VAL A 102 -8.66 -0.06 -6.87
N LEU A 103 -7.96 0.53 -5.91
CA LEU A 103 -7.63 -0.08 -4.62
C LEU A 103 -8.38 0.64 -3.50
N VAL A 104 -9.20 -0.12 -2.76
CA VAL A 104 -9.87 0.36 -1.56
C VAL A 104 -9.06 -0.13 -0.36
N ARG A 105 -8.45 0.80 0.40
CA ARG A 105 -7.50 0.53 1.49
C ARG A 105 -7.72 1.46 2.68
N PRO A 106 -8.77 1.23 3.50
CA PRO A 106 -9.11 2.10 4.63
C PRO A 106 -7.97 2.33 5.64
N ASP A 107 -7.14 1.31 5.86
CA ASP A 107 -6.01 1.29 6.80
C ASP A 107 -4.81 2.14 6.36
N ALA A 108 -4.71 2.46 5.07
CA ALA A 108 -3.55 3.10 4.47
C ALA A 108 -3.52 4.63 4.68
N LYS A 109 -3.85 5.12 5.88
CA LYS A 109 -4.24 6.52 6.16
C LYS A 109 -3.13 7.55 5.90
N LYS A 110 -1.93 7.26 6.41
CA LYS A 110 -0.81 8.21 6.49
C LYS A 110 0.23 7.94 5.41
N SER A 111 0.66 8.98 4.69
CA SER A 111 1.57 8.85 3.53
C SER A 111 2.92 8.18 3.83
N GLY A 112 3.39 8.30 5.07
CA GLY A 112 4.64 7.70 5.55
C GLY A 112 4.46 6.42 6.34
N SER A 113 3.25 5.86 6.46
CA SER A 113 3.03 4.61 7.20
C SER A 113 3.39 3.39 6.36
N ARG A 114 3.60 2.26 7.05
CA ARG A 114 3.92 0.98 6.42
C ARG A 114 2.76 0.48 5.56
N GLU A 115 1.54 0.67 6.02
CA GLU A 115 0.29 0.31 5.35
C GLU A 115 0.19 1.05 4.01
N PHE A 116 0.41 2.36 4.01
CA PHE A 116 0.37 3.12 2.77
C PHE A 116 1.56 2.83 1.85
N LEU A 117 2.76 2.55 2.39
CA LEU A 117 3.88 2.09 1.57
C LEU A 117 3.54 0.77 0.86
N ARG A 118 2.96 -0.21 1.58
CA ARG A 118 2.53 -1.49 1.02
C ARG A 118 1.48 -1.28 -0.08
N THR A 119 0.48 -0.43 0.17
CA THR A 119 -0.55 -0.09 -0.82
C THR A 119 0.03 0.56 -2.06
N LYS A 120 0.97 1.50 -1.91
CA LYS A 120 1.64 2.11 -3.04
C LYS A 120 2.42 1.10 -3.88
N MET A 121 3.18 0.22 -3.23
CA MET A 121 3.94 -0.81 -3.93
C MET A 121 3.03 -1.82 -4.63
N LEU A 122 1.90 -2.17 -4.00
CA LEU A 122 0.89 -3.03 -4.64
C LEU A 122 0.31 -2.38 -5.90
N ALA A 123 -0.06 -1.10 -5.83
CA ALA A 123 -0.52 -0.35 -7.00
C ALA A 123 0.53 -0.34 -8.12
N VAL A 124 1.80 -0.05 -7.80
CA VAL A 124 2.89 -0.09 -8.79
C VAL A 124 3.02 -1.48 -9.42
N VAL A 125 3.01 -2.55 -8.62
CA VAL A 125 3.13 -3.92 -9.15
C VAL A 125 1.92 -4.28 -10.04
N GLN A 126 0.70 -3.91 -9.65
CA GLN A 126 -0.49 -4.17 -10.47
C GLN A 126 -0.47 -3.34 -11.78
N LEU A 127 -0.03 -2.09 -11.73
CA LEU A 127 0.16 -1.25 -12.92
C LEU A 127 1.19 -1.84 -13.88
N LEU A 128 2.35 -2.23 -13.36
CA LEU A 128 3.38 -2.90 -14.16
C LEU A 128 2.85 -4.21 -14.74
N ALA A 129 2.07 -5.00 -13.98
CA ALA A 129 1.51 -6.26 -14.44
C ALA A 129 0.47 -6.06 -15.55
N ALA A 130 -0.42 -5.07 -15.41
CA ALA A 130 -1.35 -4.68 -16.47
C ALA A 130 -0.60 -4.24 -17.74
N ARG A 131 0.36 -3.32 -17.61
CA ARG A 131 1.17 -2.83 -18.73
C ARG A 131 1.97 -3.95 -19.40
N ALA A 132 2.59 -4.83 -18.62
CA ALA A 132 3.32 -6.00 -19.10
C ALA A 132 2.43 -7.01 -19.85
N SER A 133 1.14 -7.07 -19.49
CA SER A 133 0.11 -7.88 -20.15
C SER A 133 -0.43 -7.26 -21.43
N GLY A 134 0.01 -6.04 -21.78
CA GLY A 134 -0.45 -5.31 -22.96
C GLY A 134 -1.67 -4.43 -22.72
N CYS A 135 -2.09 -4.23 -21.47
CA CYS A 135 -3.14 -3.25 -21.17
C CYS A 135 -2.57 -1.82 -21.20
N ASP A 136 -3.32 -0.89 -21.78
CA ASP A 136 -3.01 0.54 -21.76
C ASP A 136 -3.57 1.20 -20.48
N VAL A 137 -3.10 0.73 -19.33
CA VAL A 137 -3.51 1.27 -18.03
C VAL A 137 -2.86 2.63 -17.80
N ALA A 138 -3.65 3.65 -17.48
CA ALA A 138 -3.18 5.00 -17.19
C ALA A 138 -2.73 5.14 -15.74
N GLU A 139 -3.56 4.68 -14.80
CA GLU A 139 -3.33 4.96 -13.37
C GLU A 139 -3.94 3.93 -12.42
N ALA A 140 -3.48 3.98 -11.17
CA ALA A 140 -4.09 3.29 -10.05
C ALA A 140 -4.60 4.30 -9.03
N ILE A 141 -5.90 4.24 -8.75
CA ILE A 141 -6.55 5.06 -7.73
C ILE A 141 -6.58 4.28 -6.41
N VAL A 142 -6.13 4.93 -5.35
CA VAL A 142 -6.23 4.45 -3.97
C VAL A 142 -7.26 5.31 -3.24
N LEU A 143 -8.30 4.66 -2.70
CA LEU A 143 -9.26 5.26 -1.78
C LEU A 143 -8.97 4.76 -0.37
N ASN A 144 -8.68 5.69 0.54
CA ASN A 144 -8.30 5.40 1.91
C ASN A 144 -8.85 6.45 2.90
N GLN A 145 -8.83 6.14 4.19
CA GLN A 145 -9.22 7.10 5.22
C GLN A 145 -8.19 8.25 5.30
N HIS A 146 -8.68 9.47 5.57
CA HIS A 146 -7.84 10.63 5.76
C HIS A 146 -7.12 10.56 7.12
N GLU A 147 -5.81 10.84 7.15
CA GLU A 147 -4.96 10.62 8.34
C GLU A 147 -5.37 11.44 9.57
N LYS A 148 -5.99 12.61 9.35
CA LYS A 148 -6.43 13.54 10.42
C LYS A 148 -7.89 13.38 10.80
N TRP A 149 -8.60 12.45 10.18
CA TRP A 149 -10.03 12.30 10.40
C TRP A 149 -10.35 11.29 11.50
N TYR A 150 -11.35 11.64 12.29
CA TYR A 150 -12.11 10.83 13.22
C TYR A 150 -13.54 11.39 13.27
N PRO A 151 -14.55 10.67 13.82
CA PRO A 151 -15.91 11.18 13.89
C PRO A 151 -16.02 12.56 14.55
N GLY A 152 -16.55 13.54 13.82
CA GLY A 152 -16.65 14.93 14.27
C GLY A 152 -15.34 15.75 14.15
N ALA A 153 -14.31 15.22 13.48
CA ALA A 153 -13.11 15.97 13.18
C ALA A 153 -13.43 17.18 12.30
N VAL A 154 -12.81 18.31 12.62
CA VAL A 154 -12.94 19.56 11.89
C VAL A 154 -11.57 20.09 11.50
N LYS A 155 -11.50 20.84 10.40
CA LYS A 155 -10.32 21.59 9.99
C LYS A 155 -10.60 23.08 10.01
N THR A 156 -9.65 23.84 10.53
CA THR A 156 -9.69 25.31 10.55
C THR A 156 -9.04 25.84 9.29
N LEU A 157 -9.80 26.60 8.52
CA LEU A 157 -9.36 27.33 7.33
C LEU A 157 -9.49 28.84 7.59
N GLU A 158 -8.86 29.67 6.77
CA GLU A 158 -9.00 31.14 6.86
C GLU A 158 -10.47 31.61 6.80
N ARG A 159 -11.33 30.84 6.14
CA ARG A 159 -12.76 31.14 5.94
C ARG A 159 -13.68 30.51 7.00
N GLY A 160 -13.13 29.85 8.02
CA GLY A 160 -13.90 29.24 9.10
C GLY A 160 -13.56 27.77 9.37
N VAL A 161 -14.38 27.14 10.21
CA VAL A 161 -14.24 25.73 10.60
C VAL A 161 -15.18 24.88 9.73
N VAL A 162 -14.62 23.88 9.05
CA VAL A 162 -15.38 22.95 8.21
C VAL A 162 -15.10 21.50 8.65
N PRO A 163 -16.02 20.55 8.39
CA PRO A 163 -15.75 19.14 8.60
C PRO A 163 -14.48 18.69 7.88
N GLN A 164 -13.67 17.88 8.56
CA GLN A 164 -12.55 17.18 7.94
C GLN A 164 -13.10 16.06 7.06
N GLU A 165 -12.56 15.90 5.85
CA GLU A 165 -12.97 14.78 4.98
C GLU A 165 -12.54 13.44 5.58
N ALA A 166 -13.44 12.45 5.62
CA ALA A 166 -13.15 11.11 6.12
C ALA A 166 -12.35 10.27 5.14
N ALA A 167 -12.61 10.42 3.85
CA ALA A 167 -11.95 9.70 2.78
C ALA A 167 -11.09 10.63 1.93
N GLN A 168 -10.07 10.07 1.29
CA GLN A 168 -9.22 10.79 0.32
C GLN A 168 -8.93 9.88 -0.88
N LYS A 169 -8.72 10.52 -2.03
CA LYS A 169 -8.28 9.87 -3.28
C LYS A 169 -6.80 10.13 -3.49
N ARG A 170 -6.03 9.10 -3.84
CA ARG A 170 -4.63 9.21 -4.23
C ARG A 170 -4.40 8.46 -5.53
N THR A 171 -3.79 9.13 -6.49
CA THR A 171 -3.52 8.55 -7.81
C THR A 171 -2.04 8.19 -7.91
N ILE A 172 -1.75 6.96 -8.32
CA ILE A 172 -0.41 6.44 -8.58
C ILE A 172 -0.29 6.18 -10.08
N ILE A 173 0.80 6.65 -10.66
CA ILE A 173 1.06 6.51 -12.11
C ILE A 173 2.46 5.98 -12.36
N LEU A 174 2.61 5.22 -13.44
CA LEU A 174 3.91 4.88 -13.98
C LEU A 174 4.50 6.09 -14.71
N ASP A 175 5.82 6.17 -14.80
CA ASP A 175 6.46 7.16 -15.67
C ASP A 175 6.20 6.85 -17.16
N ASP A 176 6.21 7.88 -17.99
CA ASP A 176 5.74 7.81 -19.38
C ASP A 176 6.66 6.93 -20.25
N TRP A 177 7.93 6.78 -19.85
CA TRP A 177 8.87 5.89 -20.56
C TRP A 177 8.61 4.41 -20.31
N ILE A 178 7.76 4.04 -19.35
CA ILE A 178 7.53 2.63 -18.99
C ILE A 178 6.52 2.02 -19.97
N ASP A 179 7.01 1.49 -21.08
CA ASP A 179 6.22 0.70 -22.02
C ASP A 179 6.04 -0.75 -21.54
N GLN A 180 5.40 -1.58 -22.36
CA GLN A 180 5.18 -3.01 -22.06
C GLN A 180 6.50 -3.78 -21.81
N ALA A 181 7.54 -3.54 -22.60
CA ALA A 181 8.84 -4.20 -22.45
C ALA A 181 9.55 -3.75 -21.17
N GLN A 182 9.55 -2.45 -20.85
CA GLN A 182 10.16 -1.99 -19.59
C GLN A 182 9.37 -2.43 -18.37
N ALA A 183 8.03 -2.48 -18.44
CA ALA A 183 7.21 -3.03 -17.36
C ALA A 183 7.57 -4.50 -17.06
N ARG A 184 7.79 -5.31 -18.12
CA ARG A 184 8.24 -6.71 -17.99
C ARG A 184 9.64 -6.80 -17.38
N ALA A 185 10.56 -5.96 -17.80
CA ALA A 185 11.92 -5.93 -17.24
C ALA A 185 11.90 -5.57 -15.75
N LEU A 186 11.20 -4.50 -15.37
CA LEU A 186 11.07 -4.05 -13.99
C LEU A 186 10.44 -5.12 -13.09
N LEU A 187 9.37 -5.79 -13.56
CA LEU A 187 8.78 -6.91 -12.81
C LEU A 187 9.74 -8.09 -12.66
N THR A 188 10.49 -8.44 -13.71
CA THR A 188 11.48 -9.50 -13.66
C THR A 188 12.52 -9.21 -12.57
N GLU A 189 13.00 -7.97 -12.51
CA GLU A 189 13.96 -7.54 -11.50
C GLU A 189 13.39 -7.52 -10.08
N LEU A 190 12.16 -7.06 -9.90
CA LEU A 190 11.46 -7.15 -8.62
C LEU A 190 11.33 -8.61 -8.17
N CYS A 191 11.00 -9.54 -9.08
CA CYS A 191 10.94 -10.97 -8.77
C CYS A 191 12.31 -11.53 -8.37
N HIS A 192 13.40 -11.15 -9.06
CA HIS A 192 14.75 -11.56 -8.67
C HIS A 192 15.15 -11.03 -7.29
N LEU A 193 14.84 -9.77 -6.98
CA LEU A 193 15.08 -9.21 -5.65
C LEU A 193 14.30 -9.98 -4.57
N TYR A 194 13.03 -10.29 -4.83
CA TYR A 194 12.22 -11.09 -3.92
C TYR A 194 12.82 -12.48 -3.70
N GLN A 195 13.21 -13.19 -4.77
CA GLN A 195 13.83 -14.52 -4.66
C GLN A 195 15.12 -14.49 -3.84
N ARG A 196 15.97 -13.48 -4.03
CA ARG A 196 17.17 -13.28 -3.21
C ARG A 196 16.81 -13.06 -1.74
N ALA A 197 15.83 -12.19 -1.48
CA ALA A 197 15.37 -11.88 -0.12
C ALA A 197 14.64 -13.04 0.58
N ALA A 198 14.13 -14.01 -0.18
CA ALA A 198 13.52 -15.21 0.36
C ALA A 198 14.55 -16.24 0.88
N VAL A 199 15.78 -16.22 0.35
CA VAL A 199 16.85 -17.16 0.75
C VAL A 199 17.78 -16.54 1.79
N THR A 200 17.96 -15.22 1.74
CA THR A 200 18.80 -14.48 2.68
C THR A 200 18.04 -13.26 3.18
N PRO A 201 17.94 -13.04 4.50
CA PRO A 201 17.26 -11.86 5.00
C PRO A 201 18.07 -10.60 4.65
N PHE A 202 17.36 -9.55 4.20
CA PHE A 202 17.94 -8.23 3.95
C PHE A 202 17.21 -7.21 4.84
N GLY A 203 17.78 -6.94 6.01
CA GLY A 203 17.20 -6.03 7.00
C GLY A 203 17.39 -4.57 6.59
N THR A 204 16.36 -3.74 6.77
CA THR A 204 16.46 -2.33 6.37
C THR A 204 17.01 -1.42 7.47
N PHE A 205 16.74 -1.78 8.74
CA PHE A 205 17.16 -1.06 9.94
C PHE A 205 16.90 0.45 9.84
N GLY A 206 15.62 0.79 9.60
CA GLY A 206 15.18 2.16 9.36
C GLY A 206 15.76 2.71 8.06
N LYS A 207 16.58 3.77 8.16
CA LYS A 207 17.23 4.42 7.00
C LYS A 207 18.63 3.89 6.70
N THR A 208 19.14 2.95 7.50
CA THR A 208 20.51 2.43 7.37
C THR A 208 20.79 1.91 5.98
N SER A 209 19.96 0.99 5.48
CA SER A 209 20.13 0.39 4.15
C SER A 209 20.07 1.41 2.99
N GLN A 210 19.38 2.54 3.16
CA GLN A 210 19.30 3.61 2.15
C GLN A 210 20.58 4.46 2.09
N LEU A 211 21.27 4.55 3.22
CA LEU A 211 22.52 5.30 3.36
C LEU A 211 23.73 4.46 2.99
N LEU A 212 23.62 3.13 3.07
CA LEU A 212 24.72 2.20 2.86
C LEU A 212 25.55 2.48 1.60
N THR A 213 24.88 2.85 0.50
CA THR A 213 25.51 3.07 -0.81
C THR A 213 25.89 4.54 -1.07
N LYS A 214 25.60 5.43 -0.12
CA LYS A 214 25.83 6.89 -0.21
C LYS A 214 26.87 7.36 0.79
N ASP A 215 26.74 6.93 2.03
CA ASP A 215 27.62 7.24 3.15
C ASP A 215 27.58 6.09 4.15
N ARG A 216 28.59 5.22 4.08
CA ARG A 216 28.69 4.04 4.94
C ARG A 216 28.92 4.41 6.41
N ALA A 217 29.62 5.52 6.67
CA ALA A 217 29.88 5.97 8.04
C ALA A 217 28.61 6.53 8.69
N ASP A 218 27.80 7.30 7.94
CA ASP A 218 26.47 7.72 8.42
C ASP A 218 25.52 6.51 8.55
N ALA A 219 25.58 5.55 7.62
CA ALA A 219 24.82 4.30 7.75
C ALA A 219 25.15 3.55 9.04
N GLU A 220 26.43 3.40 9.38
CA GLU A 220 26.88 2.77 10.62
C GLU A 220 26.42 3.55 11.86
N ALA A 221 26.56 4.88 11.86
CA ALA A 221 26.08 5.71 12.95
C ALA A 221 24.57 5.60 13.16
N LYS A 222 23.77 5.56 12.08
CA LYS A 222 22.32 5.34 12.14
C LYS A 222 21.96 3.95 12.60
N PHE A 223 22.69 2.95 12.14
CA PHE A 223 22.51 1.57 12.60
C PHE A 223 22.75 1.47 14.09
N ASN A 224 23.87 1.97 14.61
CA ASN A 224 24.22 1.85 16.02
C ASN A 224 23.20 2.53 16.95
N ALA A 225 22.51 3.57 16.48
CA ALA A 225 21.43 4.22 17.23
C ALA A 225 20.08 3.47 17.15
N PHE A 226 19.86 2.63 16.14
CA PHE A 226 18.55 2.05 15.83
C PHE A 226 18.12 0.94 16.82
N PRO A 227 18.97 -0.03 17.21
CA PRO A 227 18.59 -1.08 18.17
C PRO A 227 18.13 -0.56 19.54
N SER A 228 18.52 0.65 19.94
CA SER A 228 18.06 1.28 21.18
C SER A 228 16.69 1.95 21.07
N GLY A 229 16.11 2.04 19.86
CA GLY A 229 14.83 2.69 19.61
C GLY A 229 13.62 1.78 19.84
N GLU A 230 12.47 2.37 20.20
CA GLU A 230 11.21 1.64 20.36
C GLU A 230 10.79 0.93 19.06
N ASP A 231 11.09 1.54 17.91
CA ASP A 231 10.79 0.98 16.59
C ASP A 231 11.45 -0.38 16.37
N PHE A 232 12.67 -0.60 16.88
CA PHE A 232 13.36 -1.88 16.74
C PHE A 232 12.66 -2.98 17.53
N THR A 233 12.16 -2.66 18.73
CA THR A 233 11.48 -3.65 19.60
C THR A 233 10.20 -4.23 18.99
N ARG A 234 9.59 -3.51 18.04
CA ARG A 234 8.37 -3.92 17.32
C ARG A 234 8.65 -4.37 15.88
N SER A 235 9.91 -4.49 15.51
CA SER A 235 10.34 -4.75 14.14
C SER A 235 10.53 -6.25 13.86
N LEU A 236 10.43 -6.64 12.58
CA LEU A 236 10.83 -7.98 12.16
C LEU A 236 12.36 -8.14 12.20
N GLU A 237 13.11 -7.05 12.13
CA GLU A 237 14.56 -7.07 12.27
C GLU A 237 15.00 -7.64 13.62
N LEU A 238 14.32 -7.35 14.73
CA LEU A 238 14.61 -7.95 16.04
C LEU A 238 14.43 -9.48 16.01
N VAL A 239 13.37 -9.96 15.35
CA VAL A 239 13.05 -11.39 15.26
C VAL A 239 14.11 -12.13 14.43
N VAL A 240 14.57 -11.49 13.35
CA VAL A 240 15.51 -12.11 12.40
C VAL A 240 16.95 -12.03 12.87
N TYR A 241 17.36 -10.90 13.47
CA TYR A 241 18.78 -10.62 13.78
C TYR A 241 19.10 -10.59 15.29
N GLY A 242 18.09 -10.82 16.15
CA GLY A 242 18.27 -10.79 17.60
C GLY A 242 18.39 -9.38 18.18
N SER A 243 18.61 -9.29 19.50
CA SER A 243 18.57 -8.03 20.25
C SER A 243 19.84 -7.18 20.16
N ALA A 244 20.95 -7.76 19.71
CA ALA A 244 22.24 -7.09 19.61
C ALA A 244 22.88 -7.34 18.23
N PRO A 245 22.26 -6.89 17.13
CA PRO A 245 22.82 -7.05 15.80
C PRO A 245 24.02 -6.12 15.62
N GLU A 246 25.09 -6.61 14.98
CA GLU A 246 26.29 -5.83 14.69
C GLU A 246 26.30 -5.33 13.24
N PHE A 247 26.70 -4.08 13.02
CA PHE A 247 26.71 -3.46 11.69
C PHE A 247 27.47 -4.29 10.63
N PRO A 248 28.72 -4.75 10.87
CA PRO A 248 29.46 -5.50 9.85
C PRO A 248 28.85 -6.88 9.54
N ASP A 249 28.08 -7.46 10.46
CA ASP A 249 27.42 -8.75 10.25
C ASP A 249 26.17 -8.61 9.38
N ILE A 250 25.41 -7.53 9.57
CA ILE A 250 24.17 -7.27 8.83
C ILE A 250 24.46 -6.61 7.47
N PHE A 251 25.43 -5.69 7.47
CA PHE A 251 25.83 -4.91 6.30
C PHE A 251 27.31 -5.11 6.04
N PRO A 252 27.76 -6.33 5.68
CA PRO A 252 29.16 -6.56 5.34
C PRO A 252 29.57 -5.66 4.18
N ASP A 253 30.87 -5.35 4.09
CA ASP A 253 31.42 -4.66 2.92
C ASP A 253 31.55 -5.65 1.75
N ASP A 254 30.39 -6.09 1.27
CA ASP A 254 30.24 -7.08 0.22
C ASP A 254 29.53 -6.46 -0.98
N ALA A 255 30.12 -6.62 -2.16
CA ALA A 255 29.61 -6.03 -3.40
C ALA A 255 28.20 -6.56 -3.76
N THR A 256 27.89 -7.81 -3.43
CA THR A 256 26.60 -8.46 -3.71
C THR A 256 25.50 -7.92 -2.82
N VAL A 257 25.81 -7.65 -1.55
CA VAL A 257 24.90 -7.02 -0.58
C VAL A 257 24.66 -5.55 -0.95
N ASN A 258 25.71 -4.81 -1.26
CA ASN A 258 25.60 -3.42 -1.71
C ASN A 258 24.75 -3.31 -2.99
N ALA A 259 25.00 -4.17 -3.98
CA ALA A 259 24.22 -4.22 -5.22
C ALA A 259 22.73 -4.55 -4.98
N PHE A 260 22.43 -5.41 -4.00
CA PHE A 260 21.04 -5.67 -3.61
C PHE A 260 20.36 -4.39 -3.11
N TYR A 261 20.93 -3.71 -2.12
CA TYR A 261 20.29 -2.52 -1.54
C TYR A 261 20.20 -1.37 -2.52
N THR A 262 21.23 -1.14 -3.35
CA THR A 262 21.16 -0.16 -4.44
C THR A 262 19.96 -0.44 -5.32
N ARG A 263 19.80 -1.70 -5.76
CA ARG A 263 18.73 -2.03 -6.70
C ARG A 263 17.36 -2.05 -6.05
N PHE A 264 17.26 -2.56 -4.82
CA PHE A 264 16.03 -2.54 -4.03
C PHE A 264 15.52 -1.11 -3.87
N HIS A 265 16.34 -0.19 -3.35
CA HIS A 265 15.92 1.20 -3.16
C HIS A 265 15.61 1.92 -4.48
N GLY A 266 16.36 1.61 -5.54
CA GLY A 266 16.09 2.15 -6.88
C GLY A 266 14.76 1.68 -7.49
N LEU A 267 14.27 0.49 -7.11
CA LEU A 267 13.02 -0.08 -7.62
C LEU A 267 11.81 0.09 -6.69
N THR A 268 12.00 0.40 -5.41
CA THR A 268 10.90 0.51 -4.44
C THR A 268 10.64 1.94 -3.96
N THR A 269 11.33 2.93 -4.54
CA THR A 269 11.08 4.34 -4.22
C THR A 269 9.99 4.90 -5.13
N ILE A 270 8.97 5.51 -4.52
CA ILE A 270 7.91 6.24 -5.22
C ILE A 270 7.98 7.68 -4.73
N ASN A 271 8.02 8.63 -5.66
CA ASN A 271 8.19 10.03 -5.30
C ASN A 271 6.95 10.60 -4.57
N ARG A 272 7.07 11.82 -4.05
CA ARG A 272 5.98 12.48 -3.29
C ARG A 272 4.76 12.82 -4.13
N ASN A 273 4.91 12.86 -5.46
CA ASN A 273 3.82 13.07 -6.41
C ASN A 273 3.15 11.76 -6.82
N TYR A 274 3.47 10.64 -6.15
CA TYR A 274 2.93 9.31 -6.42
C TYR A 274 3.20 8.79 -7.85
N ARG A 275 4.22 9.35 -8.50
CA ARG A 275 4.72 8.85 -9.78
C ARG A 275 5.86 7.85 -9.51
N TYR A 276 5.75 6.68 -10.10
CA TYR A 276 6.76 5.64 -10.04
C TYR A 276 7.82 5.87 -11.10
N ILE A 277 8.98 6.32 -10.64
CA ILE A 277 10.17 6.56 -11.46
C ILE A 277 11.26 5.67 -10.87
N PRO A 278 11.38 4.42 -11.31
CA PRO A 278 12.48 3.59 -10.85
C PRO A 278 13.78 4.19 -11.37
N ASP A 279 14.85 4.06 -10.59
CA ASP A 279 16.19 4.33 -11.08
C ASP A 279 16.43 3.35 -12.24
N ALA A 280 16.36 3.84 -13.48
CA ALA A 280 16.40 2.99 -14.66
C ALA A 280 17.64 2.08 -14.62
N PRO A 281 17.55 0.80 -15.00
CA PRO A 281 18.76 0.09 -15.40
C PRO A 281 19.29 0.84 -16.62
N ARG A 282 20.46 1.48 -16.50
CA ARG A 282 21.16 1.95 -17.69
C ARG A 282 21.49 0.71 -18.50
N SER A 283 20.75 0.53 -19.60
CA SER A 283 21.07 -0.40 -20.69
C SER A 283 22.51 -0.23 -21.12
#